data_AF-A0A4Q6E3Q8-F1
#
_entry.id   AF-A0A4Q6E3Q8-F1
#
_cell.length_a   1.000
_cell.length_b   1.000
_cell.length_c   1.000
_cell.angle_alpha   90.00
_cell.angle_beta   90.00
_cell.angle_gamma   90.00
#
_symmetry.space_group_name_H-M   'P 1'
#
loop_
_entity.id
_entity.type
_entity.pdbx_description
1 polymer ?
#
loop_
_entity_poly.entity_id
_entity_poly.type
_entity_poly.pdbx_seq_one_letter_code
_entity_poly.pdbx_strand_id
1 'polypeptide(L)'
;MKRLPPEIYGIRHDELLQKMKQRRDNVPAAMAKYYRFMNKIVDIRATDKNELIEISSDTARSLKVVITKLDKTGKPEKLLMNNTFNADITKEVRLYVEDGDDHVVINNTTSIIKLRIIGKKGDKVYDAINARNNIDLYNKGNNITFKGDAGSFKKHLSIDSVNTAFVPVELYNKFIPLATACLNADDGFNLGLGFRYIHQEGFRKIPYNDLHQLMLSHSFATKAFRIKYNAEWIQAIGKADIILQTFIQAPDNTANFFGRGNETAFDKTGDFKRYYRTRYNTFEFDPAVRWRSSSGTSISIGPSLQYYHLDSEENDGRLINNSSLVGSYDSTTVNKDKIHAGVVLNFISDKRNNALLPTWGNIVNIRIQGYTGLNNYSKSFIQILPEVAFYKSLDSRSTVVLANRTGGGITIGNTAFYQSLFLGGLQNLQGYRQYRFAGQHSIYNNLELRVKLGDVASYILPGQFGITGFFDVGRVWEKGEKSDKWHTGTGGGIYFAPAHMAVVQLVAGHSNEGWYPYISMKFRY
;
A
#
# COMPACT_ATOMS: atom_id res chain seq x y z
N MET A 1 2.45 31.50 36.65
CA MET A 1 3.71 31.01 37.24
C MET A 1 3.72 31.00 38.78
N LYS A 2 3.02 31.91 39.49
CA LYS A 2 2.91 31.90 40.97
C LYS A 2 2.21 30.66 41.59
N ARG A 3 1.72 29.72 40.77
CA ARG A 3 1.05 28.48 41.20
C ARG A 3 1.98 27.25 41.15
N LEU A 4 3.26 27.43 40.79
CA LEU A 4 4.24 26.34 40.87
C LEU A 4 4.56 26.04 42.35
N PRO A 5 4.80 24.76 42.72
CA PRO A 5 5.33 24.42 44.03
C PRO A 5 6.64 25.19 44.31
N PRO A 6 6.88 25.68 45.54
CA PRO A 6 8.05 26.47 45.89
C PRO A 6 9.38 25.83 45.47
N GLU A 7 9.49 24.51 45.64
CA GLU A 7 10.67 23.72 45.32
C GLU A 7 10.98 23.73 43.82
N ILE A 8 9.94 23.71 42.98
CA ILE A 8 10.07 23.74 41.51
C ILE A 8 10.24 25.17 40.99
N TYR A 9 9.71 26.17 41.72
CA TYR A 9 9.80 27.57 41.33
C TYR A 9 11.27 28.01 41.24
N GLY A 10 12.08 27.76 42.26
CA GLY A 10 13.51 28.13 42.22
C GLY A 10 14.31 27.41 41.12
N ILE A 11 13.92 26.19 40.76
CA ILE A 11 14.66 25.35 39.79
C ILE A 11 14.29 25.67 38.34
N ARG A 12 12.99 25.90 38.05
CA ARG A 12 12.47 25.92 36.68
C ARG A 12 11.75 27.20 36.29
N HIS A 13 11.58 28.17 37.20
CA HIS A 13 10.79 29.37 36.92
C HIS A 13 11.28 30.12 35.68
N ASP A 14 12.57 30.45 35.63
CA ASP A 14 13.15 31.25 34.54
C ASP A 14 13.09 30.52 33.20
N GLU A 15 13.43 29.22 33.20
CA GLU A 15 13.34 28.36 32.00
C GLU A 15 11.90 28.33 31.45
N LEU A 16 10.92 28.07 32.31
CA LEU A 16 9.51 27.99 31.91
C LEU A 16 8.96 29.35 31.48
N LEU A 17 9.32 30.43 32.19
CA LEU A 17 8.91 31.80 31.84
C LEU A 17 9.47 32.19 30.46
N GLN A 18 10.74 31.89 30.20
CA GLN A 18 11.37 32.13 28.91
C GLN A 18 10.67 31.32 27.80
N LYS A 19 10.39 30.02 28.03
CA LYS A 19 9.63 29.19 27.08
C LYS A 19 8.21 29.72 26.84
N MET A 20 7.51 30.21 27.86
CA MET A 20 6.17 30.80 27.71
C MET A 20 6.21 32.11 26.91
N LYS A 21 7.18 32.99 27.18
CA LYS A 21 7.40 34.21 26.38
C LYS A 21 7.68 33.87 24.92
N GLN A 22 8.62 32.95 24.66
CA GLN A 22 8.90 32.47 23.30
C GLN A 22 7.67 31.85 22.62
N ARG A 23 6.85 31.07 23.33
CA ARG A 23 5.62 30.50 22.76
C ARG A 23 4.61 31.59 22.40
N ARG A 24 4.41 32.58 23.28
CA ARG A 24 3.55 33.74 23.02
C ARG A 24 4.03 34.51 21.78
N ASP A 25 5.32 34.78 21.71
CA ASP A 25 5.92 35.56 20.62
C ASP A 25 5.83 34.80 19.27
N ASN A 26 5.79 33.47 19.31
CA ASN A 26 5.58 32.61 18.15
C ASN A 26 4.10 32.40 17.75
N VAL A 27 3.12 32.84 18.57
CA VAL A 27 1.68 32.64 18.27
C VAL A 27 1.28 33.23 16.91
N PRO A 28 1.65 34.45 16.52
CA PRO A 28 1.24 35.01 15.23
C PRO A 28 1.69 34.16 14.04
N ALA A 29 2.95 33.70 14.04
CA ALA A 29 3.48 32.84 13.00
C ALA A 29 2.78 31.46 12.97
N ALA A 30 2.52 30.87 14.13
CA ALA A 30 1.79 29.61 14.25
C ALA A 30 0.34 29.75 13.74
N MET A 31 -0.36 30.82 14.10
CA MET A 31 -1.71 31.11 13.63
C MET A 31 -1.76 31.38 12.12
N ALA A 32 -0.77 32.06 11.56
CA ALA A 32 -0.68 32.26 10.11
C ALA A 32 -0.45 30.95 9.35
N LYS A 33 0.34 30.02 9.91
CA LYS A 33 0.52 28.67 9.35
C LYS A 33 -0.77 27.85 9.45
N TYR A 34 -1.42 27.88 10.61
CA TYR A 34 -2.70 27.19 10.85
C TYR A 34 -3.81 27.72 9.93
N TYR A 35 -3.92 29.05 9.77
CA TYR A 35 -4.86 29.68 8.87
C TYR A 35 -4.67 29.20 7.44
N ARG A 36 -3.43 29.19 6.92
CA ARG A 36 -3.14 28.70 5.57
C ARG A 36 -3.46 27.22 5.40
N PHE A 37 -3.18 26.40 6.41
CA PHE A 37 -3.48 24.98 6.41
C PHE A 37 -4.99 24.72 6.35
N MET A 38 -5.75 25.29 7.28
CA MET A 38 -7.21 25.11 7.36
C MET A 38 -7.96 25.72 6.17
N ASN A 39 -7.43 26.78 5.56
CA ASN A 39 -8.07 27.42 4.41
C ASN A 39 -7.59 26.89 3.06
N LYS A 40 -6.81 25.79 3.03
CA LYS A 40 -6.36 25.16 1.78
C LYS A 40 -7.54 24.57 1.01
N ILE A 41 -8.45 23.90 1.71
CA ILE A 41 -9.74 23.42 1.19
C ILE A 41 -10.80 23.87 2.18
N VAL A 42 -11.74 24.69 1.70
CA VAL A 42 -12.77 25.30 2.56
C VAL A 42 -14.11 24.64 2.29
N ASP A 43 -14.65 23.97 3.29
CA ASP A 43 -16.03 23.50 3.31
C ASP A 43 -16.93 24.61 3.89
N ILE A 44 -17.84 25.13 3.08
CA ILE A 44 -18.86 26.11 3.48
C ILE A 44 -20.20 25.39 3.55
N ARG A 45 -20.86 25.44 4.70
CA ARG A 45 -22.21 24.89 4.87
C ARG A 45 -23.21 26.03 5.04
N ALA A 46 -24.17 26.09 4.13
CA ALA A 46 -25.35 26.94 4.26
C ALA A 46 -26.28 26.42 5.37
N THR A 47 -27.42 27.06 5.61
CA THR A 47 -28.34 26.63 6.66
C THR A 47 -29.50 25.82 6.07
N ASP A 48 -30.38 25.28 6.91
CA ASP A 48 -31.60 24.61 6.44
C ASP A 48 -32.71 25.63 6.08
N LYS A 49 -32.36 26.90 5.83
CA LYS A 49 -33.28 27.99 5.46
C LYS A 49 -32.96 28.47 4.04
N ASN A 50 -33.80 29.36 3.52
CA ASN A 50 -33.66 29.88 2.17
C ASN A 50 -32.52 30.91 2.11
N GLU A 51 -31.59 30.71 1.20
CA GLU A 51 -30.43 31.56 1.00
C GLU A 51 -30.18 31.94 -0.47
N LEU A 52 -29.79 33.20 -0.67
CA LEU A 52 -29.16 33.68 -1.89
C LEU A 52 -27.63 33.57 -1.70
N ILE A 53 -26.99 32.80 -2.57
CA ILE A 53 -25.56 32.55 -2.54
C ILE A 53 -24.92 33.10 -3.81
N GLU A 54 -24.14 34.17 -3.68
CA GLU A 54 -23.49 34.84 -4.80
C GLU A 54 -22.00 34.52 -4.81
N ILE A 55 -21.51 33.99 -5.93
CA ILE A 55 -20.12 33.59 -6.12
C ILE A 55 -19.55 34.38 -7.29
N SER A 56 -18.51 35.17 -7.03
CA SER A 56 -17.91 36.05 -8.03
C SER A 56 -16.39 36.06 -7.98
N SER A 57 -15.75 36.52 -9.05
CA SER A 57 -14.30 36.70 -9.11
C SER A 57 -13.93 38.06 -9.67
N ASP A 58 -13.17 38.84 -8.91
CA ASP A 58 -12.61 40.12 -9.38
C ASP A 58 -11.31 39.90 -10.18
N THR A 59 -10.53 38.88 -9.79
CA THR A 59 -9.25 38.51 -10.40
C THR A 59 -9.09 36.99 -10.47
N ALA A 60 -8.12 36.52 -11.26
CA ALA A 60 -7.81 35.10 -11.37
C ALA A 60 -7.38 34.45 -10.03
N ARG A 61 -6.92 35.24 -9.04
CA ARG A 61 -6.49 34.74 -7.74
C ARG A 61 -7.52 34.97 -6.63
N SER A 62 -8.71 35.49 -6.92
CA SER A 62 -9.74 35.78 -5.93
C SER A 62 -11.04 35.03 -6.22
N LEU A 63 -11.68 34.49 -5.20
CA LEU A 63 -13.07 33.99 -5.29
C LEU A 63 -13.85 34.55 -4.09
N LYS A 64 -14.86 35.37 -4.36
CA LYS A 64 -15.74 35.95 -3.35
C LYS A 64 -17.00 35.11 -3.22
N VAL A 65 -17.38 34.80 -1.99
CA VAL A 65 -18.61 34.07 -1.64
C VAL A 65 -19.41 34.91 -0.65
N VAL A 66 -20.63 35.26 -1.04
CA VAL A 66 -21.60 35.99 -0.23
C VAL A 66 -22.81 35.10 -0.01
N ILE A 67 -23.22 34.93 1.24
CA ILE A 67 -24.43 34.16 1.60
C ILE A 67 -25.36 35.09 2.36
N THR A 68 -26.57 35.26 1.82
CA THR A 68 -27.61 36.12 2.38
C THR A 68 -28.87 35.29 2.63
N LYS A 69 -29.36 35.30 3.86
CA LYS A 69 -30.64 34.68 4.22
C LYS A 69 -31.78 35.42 3.52
N LEU A 70 -32.71 34.66 2.96
CA LEU A 70 -33.96 35.15 2.37
C LEU A 70 -35.12 35.00 3.36
N ASP A 71 -36.05 35.94 3.31
CA ASP A 71 -37.33 35.82 3.99
C ASP A 71 -38.30 34.88 3.23
N LYS A 72 -39.49 34.65 3.80
CA LYS A 72 -40.52 33.80 3.18
C LYS A 72 -41.06 34.33 1.84
N THR A 73 -40.81 35.60 1.53
CA THR A 73 -41.21 36.24 0.25
C THR A 73 -40.08 36.22 -0.78
N GLY A 74 -38.92 35.65 -0.44
CA GLY A 74 -37.74 35.59 -1.31
C GLY A 74 -36.89 36.87 -1.31
N LYS A 75 -37.11 37.79 -0.35
CA LYS A 75 -36.33 39.04 -0.25
C LYS A 75 -35.11 38.85 0.68
N PRO A 76 -33.97 39.51 0.39
CA PRO A 76 -32.81 39.52 1.27
C PRO A 76 -33.17 40.04 2.68
N GLU A 77 -32.94 39.22 3.70
CA GLU A 77 -33.22 39.56 5.11
C GLU A 77 -31.93 39.85 5.89
N LYS A 78 -30.91 38.98 5.78
CA LYS A 78 -29.71 39.06 6.63
C LYS A 78 -28.47 38.48 5.95
N LEU A 79 -27.37 39.24 5.94
CA LEU A 79 -26.06 38.76 5.52
C LEU A 79 -25.52 37.73 6.54
N LEU A 80 -25.22 36.52 6.08
CA LEU A 80 -24.66 35.44 6.89
C LEU A 80 -23.14 35.32 6.72
N MET A 81 -22.65 35.51 5.49
CA MET A 81 -21.23 35.38 5.17
C MET A 81 -20.83 36.30 4.02
N ASN A 82 -19.63 36.87 4.10
CA ASN A 82 -19.00 37.64 3.03
C ASN A 82 -17.49 37.46 3.11
N ASN A 83 -16.96 36.47 2.40
CA ASN A 83 -15.52 36.15 2.41
C ASN A 83 -14.95 36.15 0.99
N THR A 84 -13.71 36.61 0.88
CA THR A 84 -12.90 36.51 -0.34
C THR A 84 -11.74 35.55 -0.11
N PHE A 85 -11.70 34.47 -0.88
CA PHE A 85 -10.65 33.47 -0.85
C PHE A 85 -9.54 33.82 -1.85
N ASN A 86 -8.29 33.64 -1.43
CA ASN A 86 -7.12 33.89 -2.26
C ASN A 86 -6.52 32.56 -2.75
N ALA A 87 -6.26 32.44 -4.05
CA ALA A 87 -5.79 31.22 -4.71
C ALA A 87 -4.38 30.77 -4.27
N ASP A 88 -3.59 31.63 -3.64
CA ASP A 88 -2.31 31.27 -3.05
C ASP A 88 -2.51 30.35 -1.84
N ILE A 89 -3.60 30.55 -1.10
CA ILE A 89 -3.96 29.78 0.09
C ILE A 89 -4.98 28.71 -0.27
N THR A 90 -6.15 29.12 -0.78
CA THR A 90 -7.31 28.27 -1.02
C THR A 90 -7.27 27.66 -2.42
N LYS A 91 -7.28 26.34 -2.49
CA LYS A 91 -7.24 25.57 -3.74
C LYS A 91 -8.62 25.07 -4.16
N GLU A 92 -9.49 24.80 -3.19
CA GLU A 92 -10.87 24.38 -3.45
C GLU A 92 -11.82 25.00 -2.42
N VAL A 93 -12.98 25.45 -2.90
CA VAL A 93 -14.15 25.80 -2.09
C VAL A 93 -15.26 24.80 -2.39
N ARG A 94 -15.78 24.18 -1.34
CA ARG A 94 -16.86 23.18 -1.39
C ARG A 94 -18.08 23.77 -0.69
N LEU A 95 -19.06 24.16 -1.48
CA LEU A 95 -20.30 24.77 -0.99
C LEU A 95 -21.37 23.69 -0.82
N TYR A 96 -21.79 23.46 0.41
CA TYR A 96 -22.92 22.62 0.78
C TYR A 96 -24.15 23.50 0.96
N VAL A 97 -25.09 23.35 0.03
CA VAL A 97 -26.39 24.02 0.03
C VAL A 97 -27.38 23.01 0.63
N GLU A 98 -27.81 23.24 1.88
CA GLU A 98 -28.50 22.25 2.71
C GLU A 98 -29.98 22.12 2.31
N ASP A 99 -30.93 22.18 3.24
CA ASP A 99 -32.32 21.77 2.98
C ASP A 99 -33.28 22.90 2.55
N GLY A 100 -32.86 24.18 2.53
CA GLY A 100 -33.71 25.33 2.18
C GLY A 100 -34.03 25.49 0.69
N ASP A 101 -34.84 26.49 0.32
CA ASP A 101 -35.05 26.86 -1.08
C ASP A 101 -34.05 27.94 -1.48
N ASP A 102 -33.00 27.54 -2.21
CA ASP A 102 -31.80 28.34 -2.37
C ASP A 102 -31.56 28.77 -3.82
N HIS A 103 -31.04 29.98 -3.98
CA HIS A 103 -30.63 30.52 -5.27
C HIS A 103 -29.12 30.75 -5.28
N VAL A 104 -28.40 29.97 -6.07
CA VAL A 104 -26.94 30.08 -6.24
C VAL A 104 -26.65 30.80 -7.55
N VAL A 105 -26.10 32.00 -7.45
CA VAL A 105 -25.71 32.84 -8.59
C VAL A 105 -24.19 32.81 -8.77
N ILE A 106 -23.74 32.50 -9.97
CA ILE A 106 -22.32 32.30 -10.27
C ILE A 106 -21.91 33.25 -11.41
N ASN A 107 -21.00 34.14 -11.08
CA ASN A 107 -20.34 35.05 -12.01
C ASN A 107 -18.81 34.99 -11.79
N ASN A 108 -18.24 33.81 -12.03
CA ASN A 108 -16.82 33.54 -11.88
C ASN A 108 -16.13 33.49 -13.25
N THR A 109 -15.69 34.66 -13.73
CA THR A 109 -15.07 34.81 -15.05
C THR A 109 -13.58 34.44 -15.08
N THR A 110 -12.87 34.51 -13.94
CA THR A 110 -11.40 34.47 -13.95
C THR A 110 -10.76 33.54 -12.91
N SER A 111 -11.42 33.24 -11.78
CA SER A 111 -10.77 32.56 -10.66
C SER A 111 -10.25 31.16 -11.01
N ILE A 112 -9.05 30.83 -10.51
CA ILE A 112 -8.48 29.48 -10.62
C ILE A 112 -8.88 28.55 -9.47
N ILE A 113 -9.51 29.08 -8.42
CA ILE A 113 -9.94 28.29 -7.25
C ILE A 113 -11.02 27.32 -7.71
N LYS A 114 -10.85 26.03 -7.40
CA LYS A 114 -11.83 25.01 -7.76
C LYS A 114 -13.11 25.21 -6.95
N LEU A 115 -14.26 25.23 -7.62
CA LEU A 115 -15.57 25.33 -6.98
C LEU A 115 -16.32 24.01 -7.13
N ARG A 116 -16.86 23.52 -6.02
CA ARG A 116 -17.76 22.38 -5.97
C ARG A 116 -19.03 22.77 -5.23
N ILE A 117 -20.18 22.42 -5.78
CA ILE A 117 -21.49 22.70 -5.18
C ILE A 117 -22.19 21.38 -4.89
N ILE A 118 -22.70 21.25 -3.68
CA ILE A 118 -23.41 20.05 -3.19
C ILE A 118 -24.77 20.51 -2.69
N GLY A 119 -25.81 20.32 -3.49
CA GLY A 119 -27.20 20.59 -3.11
C GLY A 119 -27.87 19.37 -2.50
N LYS A 120 -28.56 19.56 -1.38
CA LYS A 120 -29.39 18.53 -0.73
C LYS A 120 -30.86 18.65 -1.14
N LYS A 121 -31.76 18.94 -0.20
CA LYS A 121 -33.21 19.03 -0.42
C LYS A 121 -33.64 20.47 -0.68
N GLY A 122 -34.93 20.69 -0.90
CA GLY A 122 -35.48 22.00 -1.20
C GLY A 122 -35.32 22.37 -2.68
N ASP A 123 -35.99 23.43 -3.08
CA ASP A 123 -35.97 23.90 -4.45
C ASP A 123 -34.68 24.68 -4.71
N LYS A 124 -33.80 24.14 -5.56
CA LYS A 124 -32.49 24.76 -5.86
C LYS A 124 -32.50 25.41 -7.22
N VAL A 125 -32.15 26.69 -7.26
CA VAL A 125 -31.88 27.41 -8.51
C VAL A 125 -30.37 27.61 -8.65
N TYR A 126 -29.78 27.10 -9.73
CA TYR A 126 -28.38 27.33 -10.08
C TYR A 126 -28.32 28.24 -11.31
N ASP A 127 -27.91 29.48 -11.12
CA ASP A 127 -27.83 30.52 -12.14
C ASP A 127 -26.36 30.80 -12.49
N ALA A 128 -25.90 30.28 -13.62
CA ALA A 128 -24.54 30.50 -14.11
C ALA A 128 -24.53 31.63 -15.14
N ILE A 129 -24.25 32.86 -14.68
CA ILE A 129 -24.10 34.02 -15.56
C ILE A 129 -22.81 33.87 -16.39
N ASN A 130 -21.69 33.58 -15.71
CA ASN A 130 -20.41 33.25 -16.33
C ASN A 130 -19.64 32.26 -15.45
N ALA A 131 -18.99 31.26 -16.07
CA ALA A 131 -18.06 30.39 -15.38
C ALA A 131 -16.83 30.09 -16.24
N ARG A 132 -15.63 30.27 -15.67
CA ARG A 132 -14.36 29.96 -16.32
C ARG A 132 -14.09 28.47 -16.51
N ASN A 133 -14.51 27.66 -15.53
CA ASN A 133 -14.22 26.23 -15.46
C ASN A 133 -15.51 25.46 -15.25
N ASN A 134 -15.52 24.18 -15.64
CA ASN A 134 -16.62 23.29 -15.30
C ASN A 134 -16.74 23.13 -13.78
N ILE A 135 -17.89 23.50 -13.23
CA ILE A 135 -18.21 23.43 -11.81
C ILE A 135 -18.79 22.05 -11.51
N ASP A 136 -18.17 21.32 -10.60
CA ASP A 136 -18.71 20.04 -10.16
C ASP A 136 -19.96 20.29 -9.30
N LEU A 137 -21.13 19.86 -9.78
CA LEU A 137 -22.41 20.00 -9.08
C LEU A 137 -22.95 18.63 -8.69
N TYR A 138 -23.19 18.41 -7.40
CA TYR A 138 -23.80 17.21 -6.84
C TYR A 138 -25.20 17.53 -6.33
N ASN A 139 -26.19 16.76 -6.76
CA ASN A 139 -27.57 16.89 -6.28
C ASN A 139 -28.32 15.56 -6.45
N LYS A 140 -29.48 15.40 -5.80
CA LYS A 140 -30.38 14.25 -6.02
C LYS A 140 -31.13 14.29 -7.34
N GLY A 141 -31.24 15.47 -7.97
CA GLY A 141 -31.80 15.64 -9.32
C GLY A 141 -33.28 15.99 -9.35
N ASN A 142 -33.97 15.97 -8.20
CA ASN A 142 -35.31 16.53 -8.06
C ASN A 142 -35.23 18.02 -7.67
N ASN A 143 -36.25 18.80 -8.02
CA ASN A 143 -36.41 20.18 -7.55
C ASN A 143 -35.21 21.10 -7.87
N ILE A 144 -34.59 20.91 -9.04
CA ILE A 144 -33.49 21.76 -9.52
C ILE A 144 -33.90 22.55 -10.75
N THR A 145 -33.56 23.83 -10.76
CA THR A 145 -33.73 24.72 -11.91
C THR A 145 -32.37 25.29 -12.31
N PHE A 146 -32.05 25.26 -13.60
CA PHE A 146 -30.84 25.88 -14.14
C PHE A 146 -31.19 27.16 -14.89
N LYS A 147 -30.44 28.22 -14.66
CA LYS A 147 -30.50 29.49 -15.40
C LYS A 147 -29.10 29.86 -15.93
N GLY A 148 -29.08 30.70 -16.96
CA GLY A 148 -27.84 31.08 -17.65
C GLY A 148 -27.19 29.91 -18.41
N ASP A 149 -25.87 29.85 -18.41
CA ASP A 149 -25.11 28.79 -19.09
C ASP A 149 -25.07 27.49 -18.27
N ALA A 150 -26.08 26.64 -18.44
CA ALA A 150 -26.15 25.35 -17.78
C ALA A 150 -25.03 24.36 -18.20
N GLY A 151 -24.31 24.64 -19.30
CA GLY A 151 -23.16 23.86 -19.77
C GLY A 151 -21.92 23.99 -18.89
N SER A 152 -21.85 25.07 -18.10
CA SER A 152 -20.81 25.31 -17.11
C SER A 152 -20.78 24.30 -15.95
N PHE A 153 -21.81 23.46 -15.79
CA PHE A 153 -21.88 22.46 -14.71
C PHE A 153 -21.55 21.04 -15.18
N LYS A 154 -20.60 20.40 -14.50
CA LYS A 154 -20.43 18.94 -14.53
C LYS A 154 -21.38 18.32 -13.50
N LYS A 155 -22.54 17.86 -13.97
CA LYS A 155 -23.66 17.41 -13.13
C LYS A 155 -23.47 15.96 -12.68
N HIS A 156 -23.45 15.75 -11.37
CA HIS A 156 -23.42 14.45 -10.69
C HIS A 156 -24.76 14.24 -9.97
N LEU A 157 -25.77 13.80 -10.72
CA LEU A 157 -27.14 13.63 -10.22
C LEU A 157 -27.37 12.18 -9.78
N SER A 158 -27.71 11.97 -8.50
CA SER A 158 -27.98 10.64 -7.97
C SER A 158 -28.82 10.70 -6.70
N ILE A 159 -29.87 9.88 -6.64
CA ILE A 159 -30.75 9.73 -5.48
C ILE A 159 -30.06 9.12 -4.25
N ASP A 160 -28.88 8.51 -4.44
CA ASP A 160 -28.08 7.97 -3.35
C ASP A 160 -27.70 9.09 -2.37
N SER A 161 -28.05 8.92 -1.09
CA SER A 161 -27.72 9.87 -0.03
C SER A 161 -26.22 10.18 0.06
N VAL A 162 -25.35 9.22 -0.31
CA VAL A 162 -23.89 9.40 -0.32
C VAL A 162 -23.46 10.48 -1.33
N ASN A 163 -24.25 10.71 -2.39
CA ASN A 163 -23.98 11.74 -3.40
C ASN A 163 -24.04 13.17 -2.84
N THR A 164 -24.76 13.38 -1.74
CA THR A 164 -24.96 14.70 -1.12
C THR A 164 -24.50 14.76 0.34
N ALA A 165 -23.97 13.65 0.87
CA ALA A 165 -23.47 13.56 2.25
C ALA A 165 -22.26 14.48 2.50
N PHE A 166 -22.20 15.05 3.69
CA PHE A 166 -21.02 15.77 4.16
C PHE A 166 -19.97 14.74 4.65
N VAL A 167 -18.76 14.86 4.12
CA VAL A 167 -17.60 14.07 4.55
C VAL A 167 -16.47 15.06 4.78
N PRO A 168 -16.05 15.28 6.04
CA PRO A 168 -14.97 16.23 6.32
C PRO A 168 -13.69 15.77 5.63
N VAL A 169 -12.96 16.72 5.04
CA VAL A 169 -11.66 16.44 4.45
C VAL A 169 -10.60 16.31 5.54
N GLU A 170 -9.81 15.24 5.47
CA GLU A 170 -8.56 15.14 6.21
C GLU A 170 -7.50 15.94 5.45
N LEU A 171 -6.91 16.95 6.09
CA LEU A 171 -5.88 17.81 5.49
C LEU A 171 -4.46 17.35 5.88
N TYR A 172 -4.33 16.48 6.89
CA TYR A 172 -3.05 16.02 7.40
C TYR A 172 -2.45 14.92 6.51
N ASN A 173 -1.69 15.33 5.50
CA ASN A 173 -0.84 14.42 4.74
C ASN A 173 0.21 13.78 5.66
N LYS A 174 0.48 12.49 5.48
CA LYS A 174 1.39 11.72 6.34
C LYS A 174 2.61 11.29 5.54
N PHE A 175 3.79 11.62 6.05
CA PHE A 175 5.06 11.08 5.57
C PHE A 175 5.60 10.14 6.65
N ILE A 176 5.68 8.85 6.33
CA ILE A 176 6.06 7.80 7.26
C ILE A 176 7.39 7.20 6.78
N PRO A 177 8.51 7.39 7.48
CA PRO A 177 9.74 6.70 7.16
C PRO A 177 9.57 5.19 7.39
N LEU A 178 10.17 4.39 6.52
CA LEU A 178 10.13 2.93 6.58
C LEU A 178 11.55 2.39 6.68
N ALA A 179 11.72 1.37 7.53
CA ALA A 179 12.96 0.62 7.63
C ALA A 179 12.66 -0.86 7.84
N THR A 180 13.46 -1.73 7.24
CA THR A 180 13.39 -3.18 7.40
C THR A 180 14.79 -3.75 7.51
N ALA A 181 14.98 -4.74 8.37
CA ALA A 181 16.20 -5.51 8.44
C ALA A 181 15.88 -7.01 8.41
N CYS A 182 16.74 -7.76 7.73
CA CYS A 182 16.67 -9.21 7.67
C CYS A 182 18.09 -9.79 7.70
N LEU A 183 18.28 -10.94 8.33
CA LEU A 183 19.52 -11.69 8.27
C LEU A 183 19.21 -13.15 7.94
N ASN A 184 19.88 -13.70 6.93
CA ASN A 184 19.79 -15.12 6.58
C ASN A 184 21.09 -15.64 5.96
N ALA A 185 21.20 -16.96 5.81
CA ALA A 185 22.42 -17.62 5.34
C ALA A 185 22.80 -17.34 3.87
N ASP A 186 21.87 -16.81 3.06
CA ASP A 186 22.04 -16.61 1.63
C ASP A 186 22.34 -15.14 1.28
N ASP A 187 21.46 -14.22 1.70
CA ASP A 187 21.59 -12.77 1.49
C ASP A 187 22.49 -12.08 2.54
N GLY A 188 22.86 -12.77 3.62
CA GLY A 188 23.54 -12.18 4.77
C GLY A 188 22.66 -11.15 5.46
N PHE A 189 23.25 -10.02 5.87
CA PHE A 189 22.49 -8.87 6.37
C PHE A 189 21.86 -8.11 5.19
N ASN A 190 20.54 -7.88 5.25
CA ASN A 190 19.78 -7.07 4.31
C ASN A 190 19.15 -5.89 5.04
N LEU A 191 19.35 -4.68 4.53
CA LEU A 191 18.76 -3.45 5.04
C LEU A 191 17.88 -2.82 3.96
N GLY A 192 16.64 -2.51 4.31
CA GLY A 192 15.71 -1.76 3.49
C GLY A 192 15.38 -0.42 4.14
N LEU A 193 15.44 0.65 3.37
CA LEU A 193 15.03 2.01 3.76
C LEU A 193 14.05 2.56 2.74
N GLY A 194 13.13 3.39 3.21
CA GLY A 194 12.09 3.92 2.34
C GLY A 194 11.18 4.90 3.03
N PHE A 195 10.08 5.21 2.35
CA PHE A 195 9.03 6.06 2.89
C PHE A 195 7.67 5.63 2.36
N ARG A 196 6.63 6.04 3.09
CA ARG A 196 5.24 6.00 2.67
C ARG A 196 4.65 7.40 2.82
N TYR A 197 4.24 7.99 1.72
CA TYR A 197 3.52 9.25 1.66
C TYR A 197 2.03 8.96 1.44
N ILE A 198 1.17 9.53 2.29
CA ILE A 198 -0.28 9.42 2.23
C ILE A 198 -0.85 10.82 2.06
N HIS A 199 -1.44 11.08 0.90
CA HIS A 199 -2.07 12.35 0.57
C HIS A 199 -3.58 12.24 0.82
N GLN A 200 -4.12 13.13 1.65
CA GLN A 200 -5.47 13.01 2.20
C GLN A 200 -6.51 13.88 1.50
N GLU A 201 -6.08 14.95 0.83
CA GLU A 201 -6.88 16.12 0.45
C GLU A 201 -7.94 15.90 -0.66
N GLY A 202 -8.35 14.66 -0.92
CA GLY A 202 -9.32 14.29 -1.95
C GLY A 202 -10.78 14.54 -1.54
N PHE A 203 -11.63 14.89 -2.51
CA PHE A 203 -13.07 15.02 -2.26
C PHE A 203 -13.72 13.65 -2.06
N ARG A 204 -14.19 13.39 -0.83
CA ARG A 204 -14.87 12.14 -0.40
C ARG A 204 -14.05 10.86 -0.67
N LYS A 205 -12.72 10.95 -0.61
CA LYS A 205 -11.82 9.81 -0.79
C LYS A 205 -11.49 9.20 0.56
N ILE A 206 -11.89 7.95 0.76
CA ILE A 206 -11.62 7.20 2.00
C ILE A 206 -10.83 5.94 1.64
N PRO A 207 -9.74 5.60 2.37
CA PRO A 207 -9.21 6.27 3.57
C PRO A 207 -8.19 7.39 3.29
N TYR A 208 -7.88 7.66 2.02
CA TYR A 208 -6.99 8.73 1.56
C TYR A 208 -7.24 8.99 0.06
N ASN A 209 -6.65 10.05 -0.50
CA ASN A 209 -6.73 10.36 -1.94
C ASN A 209 -5.76 9.48 -2.74
N ASP A 210 -4.49 9.52 -2.37
CA ASP A 210 -3.43 8.72 -2.97
C ASP A 210 -2.35 8.34 -1.94
N LEU A 211 -1.66 7.24 -2.23
CA LEU A 211 -0.58 6.71 -1.43
C LEU A 211 0.58 6.36 -2.35
N HIS A 212 1.79 6.73 -1.91
CA HIS A 212 3.04 6.40 -2.58
C HIS A 212 4.00 5.76 -1.56
N GLN A 213 4.53 4.58 -1.87
CA GLN A 213 5.48 3.90 -1.03
C GLN A 213 6.69 3.45 -1.85
N LEU A 214 7.88 3.88 -1.47
CA LEU A 214 9.15 3.45 -2.05
C LEU A 214 9.99 2.77 -0.98
N MET A 215 10.56 1.62 -1.32
CA MET A 215 11.52 0.87 -0.50
C MET A 215 12.73 0.49 -1.36
N LEU A 216 13.93 0.88 -0.93
CA LEU A 216 15.21 0.44 -1.47
C LEU A 216 15.84 -0.50 -0.46
N SER A 217 16.20 -1.71 -0.89
CA SER A 217 16.85 -2.71 -0.04
C SER A 217 18.18 -3.15 -0.61
N HIS A 218 19.18 -3.36 0.25
CA HIS A 218 20.52 -3.80 -0.11
C HIS A 218 20.91 -5.04 0.71
N SER A 219 21.36 -6.09 0.02
CA SER A 219 21.93 -7.29 0.64
C SER A 219 23.45 -7.18 0.68
N PHE A 220 24.04 -7.01 1.86
CA PHE A 220 25.47 -6.71 2.00
C PHE A 220 26.37 -7.88 1.62
N ALA A 221 25.93 -9.13 1.79
CA ALA A 221 26.74 -10.29 1.42
C ALA A 221 26.78 -10.55 -0.09
N THR A 222 25.79 -10.07 -0.84
CA THR A 222 25.68 -10.31 -2.29
C THR A 222 25.78 -9.05 -3.14
N LYS A 223 25.80 -7.88 -2.50
CA LYS A 223 25.75 -6.54 -3.11
C LYS A 223 24.49 -6.28 -3.95
N ALA A 224 23.49 -7.16 -3.89
CA ALA A 224 22.25 -7.03 -4.64
C ALA A 224 21.38 -5.89 -4.11
N PHE A 225 20.72 -5.21 -5.05
CA PHE A 225 19.72 -4.18 -4.74
C PHE A 225 18.31 -4.61 -5.15
N ARG A 226 17.32 -4.20 -4.37
CA ARG A 226 15.90 -4.42 -4.63
C ARG A 226 15.13 -3.12 -4.39
N ILE A 227 14.38 -2.67 -5.39
CA ILE A 227 13.53 -1.48 -5.33
C ILE A 227 12.08 -1.93 -5.46
N LYS A 228 11.26 -1.55 -4.48
CA LYS A 228 9.81 -1.76 -4.49
C LYS A 228 9.11 -0.42 -4.46
N TYR A 229 8.30 -0.15 -5.46
CA TYR A 229 7.44 1.03 -5.51
C TYR A 229 5.97 0.59 -5.63
N ASN A 230 5.14 1.06 -4.70
CA ASN A 230 3.70 0.85 -4.71
C ASN A 230 3.01 2.20 -4.71
N ALA A 231 2.04 2.40 -5.60
CA ALA A 231 1.18 3.56 -5.59
C ALA A 231 -0.30 3.16 -5.68
N GLU A 232 -1.15 3.95 -5.04
CA GLU A 232 -2.60 3.77 -5.04
C GLU A 232 -3.28 5.11 -5.23
N TRP A 233 -4.25 5.19 -6.14
CA TRP A 233 -5.13 6.34 -6.31
C TRP A 233 -6.57 5.89 -6.11
N ILE A 234 -7.18 6.36 -5.03
CA ILE A 234 -8.48 5.90 -4.58
C ILE A 234 -9.58 6.43 -5.49
N GLN A 235 -10.47 5.54 -5.95
CA GLN A 235 -11.62 5.89 -6.80
C GLN A 235 -11.21 6.77 -8.02
N ALA A 236 -10.04 6.51 -8.61
CA ALA A 236 -9.50 7.30 -9.71
C ALA A 236 -10.37 7.24 -10.97
N ILE A 237 -11.07 6.12 -11.20
CA ILE A 237 -12.00 5.91 -12.31
C ILE A 237 -13.35 5.45 -11.74
N GLY A 238 -14.28 6.38 -11.53
CA GLY A 238 -15.57 6.08 -10.91
C GLY A 238 -15.39 5.49 -9.50
N LYS A 239 -15.86 4.26 -9.27
CA LYS A 239 -15.69 3.54 -8.00
C LYS A 239 -14.40 2.72 -7.93
N ALA A 240 -13.62 2.65 -9.00
CA ALA A 240 -12.41 1.85 -9.08
C ALA A 240 -11.17 2.66 -8.70
N ASP A 241 -10.26 2.05 -7.96
CA ASP A 241 -8.93 2.59 -7.71
C ASP A 241 -8.01 2.29 -8.90
N ILE A 242 -6.95 3.09 -9.06
CA ILE A 242 -5.78 2.69 -9.83
C ILE A 242 -4.69 2.29 -8.84
N ILE A 243 -4.02 1.18 -9.07
CA ILE A 243 -2.85 0.76 -8.32
C ILE A 243 -1.68 0.56 -9.29
N LEU A 244 -0.47 0.76 -8.80
CA LEU A 244 0.75 0.48 -9.52
C LEU A 244 1.72 -0.25 -8.60
N GLN A 245 2.20 -1.40 -9.04
CA GLN A 245 3.27 -2.14 -8.38
C GLN A 245 4.47 -2.21 -9.31
N THR A 246 5.64 -1.84 -8.81
CA THR A 246 6.90 -1.94 -9.54
C THR A 246 7.92 -2.63 -8.66
N PHE A 247 8.53 -3.70 -9.18
CA PHE A 247 9.57 -4.44 -8.48
C PHE A 247 10.78 -4.58 -9.38
N ILE A 248 11.88 -3.96 -8.94
CA ILE A 248 13.16 -3.99 -9.65
C ILE A 248 14.15 -4.69 -8.76
N GLN A 249 14.81 -5.70 -9.29
CA GLN A 249 15.88 -6.43 -8.64
C GLN A 249 17.13 -6.25 -9.50
N ALA A 250 17.83 -5.14 -9.30
CA ALA A 250 18.98 -4.73 -10.08
C ALA A 250 19.80 -3.63 -9.33
N PRO A 251 21.11 -3.51 -9.59
CA PRO A 251 21.93 -4.46 -10.34
C PRO A 251 22.13 -5.78 -9.57
N ASP A 252 22.44 -6.80 -10.35
CA ASP A 252 22.95 -8.11 -9.97
C ASP A 252 22.21 -8.81 -8.85
N ASN A 253 20.88 -8.84 -8.93
CA ASN A 253 20.09 -9.60 -7.97
C ASN A 253 20.52 -11.06 -7.91
N THR A 254 20.48 -11.63 -6.71
CA THR A 254 20.98 -12.97 -6.45
C THR A 254 19.85 -13.89 -6.07
N ALA A 255 19.78 -15.04 -6.76
CA ALA A 255 18.92 -16.16 -6.35
C ALA A 255 19.74 -17.44 -6.41
N ASN A 256 19.62 -18.30 -5.40
CA ASN A 256 20.16 -19.64 -5.53
C ASN A 256 19.33 -20.42 -6.55
N PHE A 257 19.98 -21.28 -7.31
CA PHE A 257 19.37 -22.11 -8.32
C PHE A 257 20.12 -23.43 -8.44
N PHE A 258 19.42 -24.52 -8.21
CA PHE A 258 19.96 -25.89 -8.16
C PHE A 258 19.55 -26.73 -9.38
N GLY A 259 18.96 -26.09 -10.39
CA GLY A 259 18.23 -26.75 -11.47
C GLY A 259 16.73 -26.88 -11.16
N ARG A 260 15.94 -27.19 -12.19
CA ARG A 260 14.54 -27.58 -12.03
C ARG A 260 14.42 -29.06 -11.69
N GLY A 261 13.61 -29.35 -10.68
CA GLY A 261 13.35 -30.70 -10.19
C GLY A 261 13.17 -30.73 -8.67
N ASN A 262 12.39 -31.69 -8.21
CA ASN A 262 12.10 -31.93 -6.80
C ASN A 262 13.25 -32.62 -6.07
N GLU A 263 14.12 -33.36 -6.77
CA GLU A 263 15.25 -34.10 -6.20
C GLU A 263 16.62 -33.61 -6.68
N THR A 264 16.73 -32.33 -7.03
CA THR A 264 18.00 -31.72 -7.44
C THR A 264 19.08 -31.89 -6.37
N ALA A 265 20.28 -32.26 -6.82
CA ALA A 265 21.42 -32.48 -5.94
C ALA A 265 21.92 -31.16 -5.32
N PHE A 266 22.37 -31.23 -4.06
CA PHE A 266 23.06 -30.14 -3.40
C PHE A 266 24.41 -30.62 -2.88
N ASP A 267 25.42 -30.46 -3.71
CA ASP A 267 26.81 -30.76 -3.36
C ASP A 267 27.39 -29.60 -2.54
N LYS A 268 27.91 -29.92 -1.35
CA LYS A 268 28.49 -28.95 -0.41
C LYS A 268 30.03 -28.92 -0.46
N THR A 269 30.64 -29.47 -1.51
CA THR A 269 32.08 -29.40 -1.74
C THR A 269 32.50 -28.09 -2.42
N GLY A 270 33.77 -27.70 -2.26
CA GLY A 270 34.33 -26.48 -2.87
C GLY A 270 33.57 -25.20 -2.53
N ASP A 271 33.50 -24.25 -3.48
CA ASP A 271 32.72 -23.02 -3.36
C ASP A 271 31.27 -23.22 -3.86
N PHE A 272 30.57 -24.17 -3.24
CA PHE A 272 29.19 -24.50 -3.58
C PHE A 272 28.25 -23.28 -3.48
N LYS A 273 28.51 -22.35 -2.54
CA LYS A 273 27.67 -21.16 -2.35
C LYS A 273 27.67 -20.29 -3.61
N ARG A 274 28.85 -20.04 -4.19
CA ARG A 274 28.97 -19.30 -5.45
C ARG A 274 28.41 -20.11 -6.61
N TYR A 275 28.70 -21.41 -6.67
CA TYR A 275 28.30 -22.29 -7.76
C TYR A 275 26.77 -22.28 -8.00
N TYR A 276 25.98 -22.37 -6.93
CA TYR A 276 24.52 -22.36 -7.03
C TYR A 276 23.89 -20.96 -7.06
N ARG A 277 24.66 -19.87 -6.90
CA ARG A 277 24.10 -18.52 -6.79
C ARG A 277 24.07 -17.79 -8.13
N THR A 278 22.96 -17.89 -8.84
CA THR A 278 22.74 -17.14 -10.09
C THR A 278 22.60 -15.64 -9.81
N ARG A 279 23.23 -14.81 -10.65
CA ARG A 279 23.08 -13.34 -10.64
C ARG A 279 22.36 -12.87 -11.89
N TYR A 280 21.31 -12.08 -11.74
CA TYR A 280 20.52 -11.57 -12.86
C TYR A 280 19.64 -10.41 -12.41
N ASN A 281 19.18 -9.62 -13.37
CA ASN A 281 18.28 -8.50 -13.15
C ASN A 281 16.86 -8.87 -13.55
N THR A 282 15.87 -8.41 -12.76
CA THR A 282 14.47 -8.39 -13.18
C THR A 282 13.81 -7.06 -12.94
N PHE A 283 12.91 -6.70 -13.86
CA PHE A 283 12.08 -5.51 -13.77
C PHE A 283 10.63 -5.94 -14.02
N GLU A 284 9.76 -5.67 -13.07
CA GLU A 284 8.33 -5.96 -13.14
C GLU A 284 7.53 -4.66 -12.95
N PHE A 285 6.57 -4.41 -13.84
CA PHE A 285 5.73 -3.22 -13.85
C PHE A 285 4.26 -3.61 -14.07
N ASP A 286 3.46 -3.46 -13.00
CA ASP A 286 2.09 -3.98 -12.90
C ASP A 286 1.11 -2.84 -12.52
N PRO A 287 0.70 -1.96 -13.45
CA PRO A 287 -0.43 -1.07 -13.23
C PRO A 287 -1.74 -1.86 -13.32
N ALA A 288 -2.70 -1.57 -12.45
CA ALA A 288 -3.99 -2.25 -12.44
C ALA A 288 -5.13 -1.36 -11.97
N VAL A 289 -6.35 -1.73 -12.35
CA VAL A 289 -7.58 -1.19 -11.80
C VAL A 289 -8.04 -2.11 -10.68
N ARG A 290 -8.43 -1.56 -9.53
CA ARG A 290 -8.86 -2.32 -8.34
C ARG A 290 -10.25 -1.90 -7.87
N TRP A 291 -11.10 -2.89 -7.62
CA TRP A 291 -12.36 -2.73 -6.90
C TRP A 291 -12.24 -3.33 -5.52
N ARG A 292 -12.76 -2.63 -4.51
CA ARG A 292 -12.73 -3.08 -3.12
C ARG A 292 -14.10 -2.95 -2.47
N SER A 293 -14.36 -3.86 -1.54
CA SER A 293 -15.51 -3.85 -0.65
C SER A 293 -15.09 -3.38 0.74
N SER A 294 -16.05 -2.85 1.50
CA SER A 294 -15.87 -2.53 2.92
C SER A 294 -15.58 -3.78 3.78
N SER A 295 -15.86 -4.98 3.27
CA SER A 295 -15.62 -6.26 3.95
C SER A 295 -14.16 -6.75 3.92
N GLY A 296 -13.22 -5.97 3.38
CA GLY A 296 -11.80 -6.35 3.27
C GLY A 296 -11.47 -7.20 2.03
N THR A 297 -12.39 -7.31 1.07
CA THR A 297 -12.19 -8.01 -0.20
C THR A 297 -11.87 -7.02 -1.32
N SER A 298 -10.91 -7.36 -2.20
CA SER A 298 -10.61 -6.62 -3.42
C SER A 298 -10.29 -7.53 -4.59
N ILE A 299 -10.66 -7.06 -5.79
CA ILE A 299 -10.24 -7.65 -7.07
C ILE A 299 -9.48 -6.58 -7.84
N SER A 300 -8.34 -6.93 -8.42
CA SER A 300 -7.61 -6.06 -9.35
C SER A 300 -7.28 -6.78 -10.65
N ILE A 301 -7.28 -6.04 -11.74
CA ILE A 301 -6.87 -6.53 -13.06
C ILE A 301 -6.07 -5.44 -13.79
N GLY A 302 -5.00 -5.82 -14.47
CA GLY A 302 -4.20 -4.87 -15.24
C GLY A 302 -3.16 -5.53 -16.13
N PRO A 303 -2.59 -4.77 -17.09
CA PRO A 303 -1.47 -5.24 -17.86
C PRO A 303 -0.23 -5.37 -16.97
N SER A 304 0.74 -6.14 -17.44
CA SER A 304 2.00 -6.37 -16.75
C SER A 304 3.14 -6.47 -17.76
N LEU A 305 4.31 -5.95 -17.39
CA LEU A 305 5.55 -6.06 -18.15
C LEU A 305 6.62 -6.68 -17.27
N GLN A 306 7.33 -7.67 -17.81
CA GLN A 306 8.48 -8.29 -17.15
C GLN A 306 9.68 -8.30 -18.09
N TYR A 307 10.81 -7.78 -17.61
CA TYR A 307 12.11 -7.85 -18.28
C TYR A 307 13.12 -8.60 -17.42
N TYR A 308 13.93 -9.41 -18.08
CA TYR A 308 15.01 -10.18 -17.49
C TYR A 308 16.30 -9.99 -18.28
N HIS A 309 17.41 -9.83 -17.54
CA HIS A 309 18.75 -9.74 -18.09
C HIS A 309 19.74 -10.51 -17.19
N LEU A 310 20.69 -11.23 -17.80
CA LEU A 310 21.76 -11.91 -17.08
C LEU A 310 23.11 -11.59 -17.73
N ASP A 311 24.03 -11.10 -16.90
CA ASP A 311 25.41 -10.89 -17.28
C ASP A 311 26.17 -12.22 -17.21
N SER A 312 26.79 -12.61 -18.32
CA SER A 312 27.53 -13.87 -18.44
C SER A 312 28.83 -13.85 -17.64
N GLU A 313 29.53 -12.72 -17.57
CA GLU A 313 30.79 -12.60 -16.83
C GLU A 313 30.54 -12.80 -15.34
N GLU A 314 29.45 -12.20 -14.84
CA GLU A 314 29.07 -12.37 -13.45
C GLU A 314 28.76 -13.81 -13.08
N ASN A 315 28.33 -14.65 -14.02
CA ASN A 315 27.88 -16.03 -13.80
C ASN A 315 28.88 -17.09 -14.22
N ASP A 316 30.11 -16.72 -14.57
CA ASP A 316 31.14 -17.68 -14.94
C ASP A 316 31.39 -18.72 -13.83
N GLY A 317 31.53 -19.98 -14.22
CA GLY A 317 31.71 -21.12 -13.32
C GLY A 317 30.52 -21.41 -12.37
N ARG A 318 29.30 -20.94 -12.68
CA ARG A 318 28.08 -21.25 -11.91
C ARG A 318 27.21 -22.29 -12.61
N LEU A 319 26.34 -22.97 -11.85
CA LEU A 319 25.44 -24.01 -12.35
C LEU A 319 24.57 -23.52 -13.51
N ILE A 320 24.13 -22.26 -13.49
CA ILE A 320 23.25 -21.71 -14.53
C ILE A 320 23.85 -21.82 -15.95
N ASN A 321 25.18 -21.84 -16.07
CA ASN A 321 25.87 -21.99 -17.35
C ASN A 321 25.93 -23.45 -17.83
N ASN A 322 25.57 -24.43 -16.99
CA ASN A 322 25.46 -25.83 -17.37
C ASN A 322 24.04 -26.13 -17.85
N SER A 323 23.81 -26.03 -19.16
CA SER A 323 22.50 -26.23 -19.81
C SER A 323 21.84 -27.57 -19.48
N SER A 324 22.62 -28.64 -19.24
CA SER A 324 22.09 -29.96 -18.88
C SER A 324 21.48 -30.00 -17.47
N LEU A 325 21.88 -29.08 -16.59
CA LEU A 325 21.41 -29.02 -15.19
C LEU A 325 20.30 -28.00 -14.97
N VAL A 326 20.04 -27.08 -15.91
CA VAL A 326 19.03 -26.03 -15.72
C VAL A 326 17.61 -26.61 -15.70
N GLY A 327 17.30 -27.51 -16.63
CA GLY A 327 16.00 -28.19 -16.70
C GLY A 327 14.81 -27.32 -17.15
N SER A 328 15.05 -26.10 -17.66
CA SER A 328 14.04 -25.23 -18.28
C SER A 328 14.22 -25.13 -19.79
N TYR A 329 13.22 -24.58 -20.49
CA TYR A 329 13.30 -24.42 -21.95
C TYR A 329 14.43 -23.48 -22.39
N ASP A 330 14.84 -22.55 -21.52
CA ASP A 330 15.83 -21.53 -21.81
C ASP A 330 17.25 -21.92 -21.39
N SER A 331 17.50 -23.21 -21.12
CA SER A 331 18.79 -23.72 -20.66
C SER A 331 20.00 -23.37 -21.53
N THR A 332 19.80 -23.18 -22.83
CA THR A 332 20.86 -22.76 -23.79
C THR A 332 20.87 -21.26 -24.08
N THR A 333 19.93 -20.51 -23.50
CA THR A 333 19.70 -19.08 -23.75
C THR A 333 19.47 -18.29 -22.45
N VAL A 334 20.02 -18.77 -21.33
CA VAL A 334 19.89 -18.14 -20.00
C VAL A 334 20.47 -16.72 -19.96
N ASN A 335 21.48 -16.44 -20.80
CA ASN A 335 22.12 -15.13 -20.94
C ASN A 335 21.46 -14.21 -21.97
N LYS A 336 20.38 -14.66 -22.62
CA LYS A 336 19.62 -13.83 -23.54
C LYS A 336 18.54 -13.08 -22.78
N ASP A 337 18.40 -11.81 -23.15
CA ASP A 337 17.35 -10.94 -22.65
C ASP A 337 15.97 -11.53 -22.95
N LYS A 338 15.08 -11.44 -21.96
CA LYS A 338 13.71 -11.93 -22.07
C LYS A 338 12.74 -10.82 -21.71
N ILE A 339 11.76 -10.62 -22.58
CA ILE A 339 10.74 -9.58 -22.43
C ILE A 339 9.39 -10.26 -22.53
N HIS A 340 8.54 -10.02 -21.55
CA HIS A 340 7.18 -10.51 -21.52
C HIS A 340 6.20 -9.37 -21.28
N ALA A 341 5.04 -9.45 -21.92
CA ALA A 341 3.89 -8.63 -21.59
C ALA A 341 2.72 -9.54 -21.25
N GLY A 342 1.86 -9.12 -20.33
CA GLY A 342 0.84 -9.98 -19.78
C GLY A 342 -0.31 -9.25 -19.15
N VAL A 343 -1.19 -10.03 -18.53
CA VAL A 343 -2.30 -9.55 -17.70
C VAL A 343 -2.21 -10.26 -16.36
N VAL A 344 -2.36 -9.49 -15.29
CA VAL A 344 -2.43 -9.99 -13.92
C VAL A 344 -3.82 -9.71 -13.37
N LEU A 345 -4.47 -10.76 -12.88
CA LEU A 345 -5.68 -10.69 -12.07
C LEU A 345 -5.31 -11.08 -10.64
N ASN A 346 -5.81 -10.35 -9.66
CA ASN A 346 -5.57 -10.65 -8.25
C ASN A 346 -6.84 -10.51 -7.42
N PHE A 347 -7.16 -11.53 -6.64
CA PHE A 347 -8.23 -11.50 -5.65
C PHE A 347 -7.61 -11.57 -4.26
N ILE A 348 -7.96 -10.62 -3.39
CA ILE A 348 -7.54 -10.59 -1.99
C ILE A 348 -8.77 -10.50 -1.10
N SER A 349 -8.84 -11.31 -0.05
CA SER A 349 -9.77 -11.13 1.06
C SER A 349 -8.97 -11.16 2.36
N ASP A 350 -8.79 -10.01 3.00
CA ASP A 350 -8.08 -9.88 4.29
C ASP A 350 -9.08 -9.58 5.40
N LYS A 351 -9.28 -10.56 6.28
CA LYS A 351 -10.16 -10.51 7.44
C LYS A 351 -9.39 -10.71 8.74
N ARG A 352 -8.07 -10.50 8.73
CA ARG A 352 -7.25 -10.56 9.93
C ARG A 352 -7.63 -9.43 10.87
N ASN A 353 -7.62 -9.71 12.16
CA ASN A 353 -7.87 -8.68 13.18
C ASN A 353 -6.71 -7.67 13.31
N ASN A 354 -5.49 -8.05 12.92
CA ASN A 354 -4.32 -7.20 12.93
C ASN A 354 -3.34 -7.62 11.82
N ALA A 355 -2.77 -6.66 11.10
CA ALA A 355 -1.87 -6.95 9.98
C ALA A 355 -0.43 -7.34 10.39
N LEU A 356 0.01 -6.94 11.59
CA LEU A 356 1.37 -7.19 12.10
C LEU A 356 1.41 -8.37 13.09
N LEU A 357 0.41 -8.45 13.97
CA LEU A 357 0.28 -9.47 15.02
C LEU A 357 -1.11 -10.14 14.94
N PRO A 358 -1.41 -10.87 13.85
CA PRO A 358 -2.70 -11.53 13.70
C PRO A 358 -2.88 -12.60 14.78
N THR A 359 -3.97 -12.51 15.55
CA THR A 359 -4.38 -13.55 16.51
C THR A 359 -5.68 -14.24 16.09
N TRP A 360 -6.40 -13.65 15.12
CA TRP A 360 -7.63 -14.19 14.57
C TRP A 360 -7.85 -13.76 13.12
N GLY A 361 -8.61 -14.57 12.40
CA GLY A 361 -9.10 -14.27 11.06
C GLY A 361 -8.33 -15.02 9.99
N ASN A 362 -8.46 -14.55 8.76
CA ASN A 362 -7.86 -15.22 7.61
C ASN A 362 -7.49 -14.20 6.53
N ILE A 363 -6.56 -14.58 5.68
CA ILE A 363 -6.25 -13.90 4.43
C ILE A 363 -6.26 -14.91 3.29
N VAL A 364 -6.93 -14.56 2.20
CA VAL A 364 -6.95 -15.33 0.95
C VAL A 364 -6.39 -14.44 -0.14
N ASN A 365 -5.42 -14.92 -0.88
CA ASN A 365 -4.79 -14.24 -2.00
C ASN A 365 -4.73 -15.22 -3.19
N ILE A 366 -5.34 -14.85 -4.32
CA ILE A 366 -5.32 -15.67 -5.54
C ILE A 366 -4.84 -14.77 -6.66
N ARG A 367 -3.57 -14.94 -7.05
CA ARG A 367 -2.97 -14.24 -8.19
C ARG A 367 -2.99 -15.15 -9.42
N ILE A 368 -3.53 -14.65 -10.52
CA ILE A 368 -3.47 -15.27 -11.83
C ILE A 368 -2.69 -14.34 -12.74
N GLN A 369 -1.65 -14.86 -13.39
CA GLN A 369 -0.82 -14.08 -14.29
C GLN A 369 -0.64 -14.85 -15.59
N GLY A 370 -0.91 -14.19 -16.72
CA GLY A 370 -0.69 -14.74 -18.06
C GLY A 370 0.25 -13.83 -18.83
N TYR A 371 1.34 -14.39 -19.35
CA TYR A 371 2.35 -13.66 -20.09
C TYR A 371 2.54 -14.24 -21.49
N THR A 372 2.71 -13.34 -22.46
CA THR A 372 3.25 -13.66 -23.78
C THR A 372 4.71 -13.20 -23.88
N GLY A 373 5.55 -14.03 -24.49
CA GLY A 373 6.90 -13.62 -24.86
C GLY A 373 6.87 -12.59 -25.99
N LEU A 374 7.71 -11.56 -25.91
CA LEU A 374 7.82 -10.49 -26.91
C LEU A 374 9.10 -10.59 -27.76
N ASN A 375 9.92 -11.61 -27.56
CA ASN A 375 11.14 -11.85 -28.34
C ASN A 375 11.39 -13.36 -28.52
N ASN A 376 12.38 -13.71 -29.35
CA ASN A 376 12.69 -15.10 -29.72
C ASN A 376 13.16 -16.00 -28.56
N TYR A 377 13.47 -15.44 -27.40
CA TYR A 377 13.97 -16.16 -26.22
C TYR A 377 12.93 -16.28 -25.09
N SER A 378 11.75 -15.69 -25.28
CA SER A 378 10.68 -15.61 -24.30
C SER A 378 9.51 -16.49 -24.73
N LYS A 379 9.06 -17.40 -23.86
CA LYS A 379 7.89 -18.25 -24.13
C LYS A 379 6.70 -17.82 -23.28
N SER A 380 5.51 -18.05 -23.80
CA SER A 380 4.26 -17.72 -23.12
C SER A 380 3.91 -18.75 -22.04
N PHE A 381 3.32 -18.28 -20.95
CA PHE A 381 2.86 -19.11 -19.84
C PHE A 381 1.73 -18.44 -19.05
N ILE A 382 1.02 -19.24 -18.27
CA ILE A 382 0.04 -18.80 -17.28
C ILE A 382 0.40 -19.43 -15.94
N GLN A 383 0.30 -18.66 -14.85
CA GLN A 383 0.45 -19.14 -13.49
C GLN A 383 -0.77 -18.78 -12.65
N ILE A 384 -1.27 -19.74 -11.88
CA ILE A 384 -2.30 -19.57 -10.86
C ILE A 384 -1.64 -19.81 -9.51
N LEU A 385 -1.63 -18.79 -8.65
CA LEU A 385 -0.89 -18.74 -7.40
C LEU A 385 -1.85 -18.49 -6.22
N PRO A 386 -2.52 -19.54 -5.71
CA PRO A 386 -3.35 -19.43 -4.52
C PRO A 386 -2.50 -19.43 -3.24
N GLU A 387 -2.89 -18.61 -2.27
CA GLU A 387 -2.34 -18.57 -0.92
C GLU A 387 -3.49 -18.31 0.07
N VAL A 388 -3.59 -19.13 1.11
CA VAL A 388 -4.58 -18.99 2.18
C VAL A 388 -3.85 -19.08 3.50
N ALA A 389 -4.03 -18.09 4.37
CA ALA A 389 -3.55 -18.14 5.75
C ALA A 389 -4.71 -17.97 6.73
N PHE A 390 -4.71 -18.76 7.80
CA PHE A 390 -5.67 -18.66 8.90
C PHE A 390 -4.95 -18.50 10.24
N TYR A 391 -5.57 -17.75 11.14
CA TYR A 391 -5.05 -17.47 12.47
C TYR A 391 -6.14 -17.76 13.50
N LYS A 392 -5.78 -18.52 14.52
CA LYS A 392 -6.70 -18.95 15.57
C LYS A 392 -6.02 -18.87 16.93
N SER A 393 -6.55 -17.99 17.77
CA SER A 393 -6.31 -17.99 19.22
C SER A 393 -6.83 -19.30 19.83
N LEU A 394 -5.97 -20.04 20.53
CA LEU A 394 -6.31 -21.29 21.23
C LEU A 394 -6.74 -21.06 22.69
N ASP A 395 -6.55 -19.85 23.20
CA ASP A 395 -6.97 -19.43 24.54
C ASP A 395 -7.73 -18.09 24.48
N SER A 396 -8.46 -17.76 25.55
CA SER A 396 -9.25 -16.52 25.65
C SER A 396 -8.40 -15.25 25.74
N ARG A 397 -7.13 -15.36 26.14
CA ARG A 397 -6.20 -14.22 26.30
C ARG A 397 -5.35 -13.97 25.06
N SER A 398 -5.53 -14.76 23.99
CA SER A 398 -4.70 -14.71 22.78
C SER A 398 -3.21 -14.80 23.05
N THR A 399 -2.84 -15.60 24.05
CA THR A 399 -1.45 -15.91 24.37
C THR A 399 -0.92 -17.05 23.53
N VAL A 400 -1.78 -17.94 23.03
CA VAL A 400 -1.41 -19.07 22.17
C VAL A 400 -2.16 -18.93 20.85
N VAL A 401 -1.42 -18.71 19.76
CA VAL A 401 -1.99 -18.52 18.42
C VAL A 401 -1.46 -19.59 17.49
N LEU A 402 -2.38 -20.35 16.89
CA LEU A 402 -2.09 -21.22 15.76
C LEU A 402 -2.21 -20.41 14.47
N ALA A 403 -1.15 -20.40 13.66
CA ALA A 403 -1.10 -19.72 12.37
C ALA A 403 -0.73 -20.74 11.29
N ASN A 404 -1.57 -20.90 10.28
CA ASN A 404 -1.30 -21.83 9.18
C ASN A 404 -1.44 -21.12 7.86
N ARG A 405 -0.51 -21.37 6.95
CA ARG A 405 -0.58 -20.89 5.57
C ARG A 405 -0.36 -22.03 4.59
N THR A 406 -1.27 -22.18 3.63
CA THR A 406 -1.14 -23.09 2.50
C THR A 406 -1.07 -22.27 1.24
N GLY A 407 -0.09 -22.52 0.39
CA GLY A 407 0.03 -21.85 -0.90
C GLY A 407 0.74 -22.71 -1.92
N GLY A 408 0.86 -22.21 -3.13
CA GLY A 408 1.53 -22.94 -4.19
C GLY A 408 1.34 -22.27 -5.54
N GLY A 409 1.51 -23.05 -6.59
CA GLY A 409 1.20 -22.58 -7.92
C GLY A 409 1.08 -23.68 -8.96
N ILE A 410 0.26 -23.40 -9.97
CA ILE A 410 0.09 -24.23 -11.15
C ILE A 410 0.53 -23.41 -12.36
N THR A 411 1.45 -23.93 -13.16
CA THR A 411 1.91 -23.29 -14.39
C THR A 411 1.38 -24.03 -15.62
N ILE A 412 0.88 -23.31 -16.60
CA ILE A 412 0.52 -23.80 -17.94
C ILE A 412 1.44 -23.11 -18.95
N GLY A 413 1.97 -23.85 -19.92
CA GLY A 413 2.96 -23.32 -20.87
C GLY A 413 4.40 -23.49 -20.37
N ASN A 414 5.32 -22.65 -20.84
CA ASN A 414 6.75 -22.81 -20.56
C ASN A 414 7.30 -21.58 -19.84
N THR A 415 7.71 -21.76 -18.59
CA THR A 415 8.41 -20.72 -17.82
C THR A 415 9.92 -20.85 -17.97
N ALA A 416 10.63 -19.72 -17.95
CA ALA A 416 12.09 -19.67 -17.83
C ALA A 416 12.52 -19.99 -16.39
N PHE A 417 13.79 -20.33 -16.15
CA PHE A 417 14.24 -20.78 -14.82
C PHE A 417 13.90 -19.80 -13.67
N TYR A 418 14.01 -18.48 -13.89
CA TYR A 418 13.70 -17.46 -12.88
C TYR A 418 12.19 -17.26 -12.65
N GLN A 419 11.34 -17.78 -13.53
CA GLN A 419 9.87 -17.83 -13.42
C GLN A 419 9.39 -19.15 -12.79
N SER A 420 10.29 -20.02 -12.36
CA SER A 420 9.94 -21.24 -11.63
C SER A 420 9.19 -20.93 -10.34
N LEU A 421 8.41 -21.90 -9.90
CA LEU A 421 7.86 -21.89 -8.56
C LEU A 421 8.90 -22.49 -7.62
N PHE A 422 9.28 -21.71 -6.60
CA PHE A 422 10.40 -22.06 -5.73
C PHE A 422 9.94 -22.43 -4.32
N LEU A 423 10.61 -23.40 -3.72
CA LEU A 423 10.56 -23.70 -2.30
C LEU A 423 11.93 -23.50 -1.65
N GLY A 424 11.95 -22.92 -0.45
CA GLY A 424 13.14 -22.80 0.38
C GLY A 424 13.29 -21.44 1.06
N GLY A 425 13.91 -21.44 2.23
CA GLY A 425 14.20 -20.26 3.02
C GLY A 425 12.98 -19.69 3.75
N LEU A 426 13.13 -18.45 4.24
CA LEU A 426 12.13 -17.78 5.08
C LEU A 426 10.77 -17.60 4.37
N GLN A 427 10.70 -17.69 3.05
CA GLN A 427 9.45 -17.42 2.33
C GLN A 427 8.41 -18.53 2.48
N ASN A 428 8.78 -19.81 2.45
CA ASN A 428 7.82 -20.92 2.44
C ASN A 428 8.33 -22.28 2.92
N LEU A 429 9.63 -22.49 3.13
CA LEU A 429 10.18 -23.76 3.58
C LEU A 429 11.50 -23.53 4.34
N GLN A 430 11.39 -23.26 5.64
CA GLN A 430 12.53 -23.01 6.51
C GLN A 430 13.36 -24.27 6.75
N GLY A 431 14.64 -24.12 7.08
CA GLY A 431 15.57 -25.25 7.19
C GLY A 431 16.19 -25.67 5.86
N TYR A 432 15.88 -24.96 4.77
CA TYR A 432 16.56 -25.06 3.48
C TYR A 432 17.10 -23.68 3.07
N ARG A 433 18.06 -23.68 2.13
CA ARG A 433 18.49 -22.45 1.46
C ARG A 433 17.34 -21.78 0.73
N GLN A 434 17.40 -20.46 0.57
CA GLN A 434 16.44 -19.72 -0.24
C GLN A 434 16.47 -20.26 -1.68
N TYR A 435 15.29 -20.45 -2.29
CA TYR A 435 15.13 -20.97 -3.66
C TYR A 435 15.76 -22.37 -3.90
N ARG A 436 15.70 -23.25 -2.88
CA ARG A 436 16.34 -24.57 -2.92
C ARG A 436 15.77 -25.50 -3.99
N PHE A 437 14.45 -25.56 -4.14
CA PHE A 437 13.78 -26.43 -5.10
C PHE A 437 13.00 -25.57 -6.09
N ALA A 438 13.10 -25.88 -7.38
CA ALA A 438 12.45 -25.13 -8.45
C ALA A 438 11.63 -26.10 -9.31
N GLY A 439 10.40 -25.74 -9.64
CA GLY A 439 9.60 -26.56 -10.57
C GLY A 439 8.53 -25.76 -11.30
N GLN A 440 7.85 -26.44 -12.21
CA GLN A 440 6.70 -25.93 -12.94
C GLN A 440 5.47 -25.80 -12.05
N HIS A 441 5.25 -26.73 -11.13
CA HIS A 441 4.19 -26.67 -10.13
C HIS A 441 4.79 -26.70 -8.72
N SER A 442 4.08 -26.14 -7.74
CA SER A 442 4.48 -26.25 -6.33
C SER A 442 3.29 -26.22 -5.39
N ILE A 443 3.49 -26.79 -4.21
CA ILE A 443 2.62 -26.61 -3.06
C ILE A 443 3.47 -26.56 -1.81
N TYR A 444 3.04 -25.78 -0.84
CA TYR A 444 3.60 -25.76 0.50
C TYR A 444 2.52 -25.53 1.54
N ASN A 445 2.78 -26.02 2.74
CA ASN A 445 2.03 -25.71 3.94
C ASN A 445 3.01 -25.31 5.05
N ASN A 446 2.65 -24.27 5.77
CA ASN A 446 3.40 -23.71 6.87
C ASN A 446 2.50 -23.70 8.09
N LEU A 447 2.90 -24.42 9.13
CA LEU A 447 2.21 -24.45 10.41
C LEU A 447 3.10 -23.76 11.45
N GLU A 448 2.57 -22.77 12.15
CA GLU A 448 3.25 -22.00 13.18
C GLU A 448 2.41 -21.98 14.46
N LEU A 449 3.04 -22.25 15.59
CA LEU A 449 2.47 -22.04 16.93
C LEU A 449 3.23 -20.89 17.59
N ARG A 450 2.51 -19.83 17.93
CA ARG A 450 3.07 -18.62 18.55
C ARG A 450 2.57 -18.54 19.99
N VAL A 451 3.49 -18.49 20.95
CA VAL A 451 3.18 -18.41 22.39
C VAL A 451 3.75 -17.12 22.96
N LYS A 452 2.89 -16.22 23.43
CA LYS A 452 3.26 -15.03 24.18
C LYS A 452 3.68 -15.44 25.59
N LEU A 453 4.91 -15.11 25.97
CA LEU A 453 5.47 -15.44 27.29
C LEU A 453 5.24 -14.30 28.30
N GLY A 454 5.18 -13.06 27.84
CA GLY A 454 4.92 -11.92 28.71
C GLY A 454 4.97 -10.58 28.00
N ASP A 455 4.68 -9.53 28.77
CA ASP A 455 4.81 -8.14 28.36
C ASP A 455 6.07 -7.54 28.98
N VAL A 456 6.81 -6.78 28.17
CA VAL A 456 7.93 -5.96 28.60
C VAL A 456 7.40 -4.57 28.90
N ALA A 457 7.31 -4.22 30.18
CA ALA A 457 6.95 -2.88 30.63
C ALA A 457 8.20 -1.99 30.68
N SER A 458 8.62 -1.45 29.54
CA SER A 458 9.71 -0.48 29.45
C SER A 458 9.18 0.92 29.18
N TYR A 459 9.79 1.94 29.80
CA TYR A 459 9.45 3.35 29.58
C TYR A 459 9.73 3.81 28.14
N ILE A 460 10.73 3.19 27.48
CA ILE A 460 11.16 3.58 26.13
C ILE A 460 10.45 2.73 25.06
N LEU A 461 10.37 1.41 25.27
CA LEU A 461 9.86 0.47 24.27
C LEU A 461 9.04 -0.64 24.96
N PRO A 462 7.78 -0.36 25.35
CA PRO A 462 6.89 -1.40 25.81
C PRO A 462 6.58 -2.37 24.67
N GLY A 463 6.32 -3.64 24.96
CA GLY A 463 6.00 -4.62 23.92
C GLY A 463 5.73 -6.00 24.49
N GLN A 464 5.48 -6.97 23.63
CA GLN A 464 5.32 -8.37 24.04
C GLN A 464 6.48 -9.21 23.52
N PHE A 465 6.89 -10.22 24.28
CA PHE A 465 7.86 -11.22 23.83
C PHE A 465 7.25 -12.62 23.92
N GLY A 466 7.74 -13.51 23.07
CA GLY A 466 7.25 -14.87 23.02
C GLY A 466 8.15 -15.79 22.23
N ILE A 467 7.67 -17.02 22.06
CA ILE A 467 8.30 -18.07 21.29
C ILE A 467 7.42 -18.46 20.10
N THR A 468 8.06 -18.94 19.04
CA THR A 468 7.40 -19.51 17.87
C THR A 468 7.99 -20.89 17.61
N GLY A 469 7.15 -21.88 17.39
CA GLY A 469 7.53 -23.16 16.80
C GLY A 469 6.87 -23.33 15.43
N PHE A 470 7.50 -24.03 14.50
CA PHE A 470 6.94 -24.22 13.16
C PHE A 470 7.24 -25.60 12.58
N PHE A 471 6.36 -26.02 11.68
CA PHE A 471 6.50 -27.17 10.81
C PHE A 471 6.09 -26.79 9.39
N ASP A 472 7.02 -26.87 8.46
CA ASP A 472 6.85 -26.57 7.05
C ASP A 472 6.94 -27.86 6.24
N VAL A 473 6.11 -27.96 5.22
CA VAL A 473 6.16 -29.05 4.24
C VAL A 473 5.91 -28.49 2.85
N GLY A 474 6.61 -29.00 1.84
CA GLY A 474 6.38 -28.58 0.47
C GLY A 474 6.96 -29.52 -0.56
N ARG A 475 6.49 -29.36 -1.79
CA ARG A 475 6.93 -30.13 -2.94
C ARG A 475 6.83 -29.30 -4.22
N VAL A 476 7.76 -29.53 -5.14
CA VAL A 476 7.68 -29.04 -6.53
C VAL A 476 7.48 -30.21 -7.50
N TRP A 477 6.99 -29.91 -8.70
CA TRP A 477 6.85 -30.88 -9.78
C TRP A 477 7.36 -30.32 -11.09
N GLU A 478 8.06 -31.15 -11.85
CA GLU A 478 8.45 -30.90 -13.23
C GLU A 478 7.91 -31.98 -14.17
N LYS A 479 7.65 -31.63 -15.43
CA LYS A 479 7.11 -32.58 -16.41
C LYS A 479 8.10 -33.71 -16.67
N GLY A 480 7.63 -34.96 -16.52
CA GLY A 480 8.44 -36.16 -16.76
C GLY A 480 9.27 -36.61 -15.56
N GLU A 481 9.25 -35.86 -14.44
CA GLU A 481 9.89 -36.27 -13.20
C GLU A 481 9.07 -37.36 -12.49
N LYS A 482 9.77 -38.38 -11.95
CA LYS A 482 9.20 -39.38 -11.03
C LYS A 482 9.86 -39.18 -9.66
N SER A 483 9.15 -38.50 -8.78
CA SER A 483 9.55 -38.29 -7.39
C SER A 483 8.31 -38.46 -6.53
N ASP A 484 8.44 -39.02 -5.32
CA ASP A 484 7.39 -39.00 -4.30
C ASP A 484 7.80 -38.19 -3.05
N LYS A 485 8.94 -37.49 -3.16
CA LYS A 485 9.59 -36.83 -2.04
C LYS A 485 8.87 -35.55 -1.63
N TRP A 486 8.56 -35.47 -0.35
CA TRP A 486 8.13 -34.24 0.30
C TRP A 486 9.28 -33.68 1.12
N HIS A 487 9.50 -32.37 1.02
CA HIS A 487 10.52 -31.68 1.80
C HIS A 487 9.90 -31.11 3.06
N THR A 488 10.55 -31.29 4.19
CA THR A 488 10.04 -30.86 5.50
C THR A 488 11.09 -30.05 6.24
N GLY A 489 10.62 -28.99 6.90
CA GLY A 489 11.42 -28.10 7.71
C GLY A 489 10.76 -27.91 9.06
N THR A 490 11.51 -28.05 10.15
CA THR A 490 10.97 -27.84 11.50
C THR A 490 11.89 -26.95 12.29
N GLY A 491 11.35 -26.19 13.23
CA GLY A 491 12.18 -25.31 14.02
C GLY A 491 11.39 -24.37 14.91
N GLY A 492 12.06 -23.32 15.34
CA GLY A 492 11.46 -22.33 16.20
C GLY A 492 12.44 -21.25 16.63
N GLY A 493 11.98 -20.42 17.55
CA GLY A 493 12.78 -19.36 18.13
C GLY A 493 11.95 -18.39 18.93
N ILE A 494 12.44 -17.16 19.02
CA ILE A 494 11.87 -16.10 19.85
C ILE A 494 11.40 -14.93 18.99
N TYR A 495 10.41 -14.19 19.49
CA TYR A 495 10.01 -12.93 18.91
C TYR A 495 9.82 -11.86 19.98
N PHE A 496 9.98 -10.61 19.57
CA PHE A 496 9.67 -9.42 20.34
C PHE A 496 8.89 -8.44 19.46
N ALA A 497 7.77 -7.94 19.95
CA ALA A 497 6.91 -7.02 19.22
C ALA A 497 6.77 -5.68 19.99
N PRO A 498 7.67 -4.71 19.75
CA PRO A 498 7.65 -3.42 20.41
C PRO A 498 6.47 -2.57 19.92
N ALA A 499 5.77 -1.96 20.87
CA ALA A 499 4.67 -1.03 20.67
C ALA A 499 3.58 -1.51 19.70
N HIS A 500 3.49 -2.82 19.44
CA HIS A 500 2.68 -3.41 18.36
C HIS A 500 2.92 -2.78 16.97
N MET A 501 4.09 -2.15 16.75
CA MET A 501 4.45 -1.45 15.52
C MET A 501 5.36 -2.28 14.60
N ALA A 502 6.10 -3.24 15.16
CA ALA A 502 7.00 -4.14 14.45
C ALA A 502 7.06 -5.49 15.17
N VAL A 503 7.64 -6.50 14.52
CA VAL A 503 7.92 -7.81 15.13
C VAL A 503 9.34 -8.20 14.77
N VAL A 504 10.24 -8.29 15.73
CA VAL A 504 11.57 -8.85 15.50
C VAL A 504 11.53 -10.32 15.89
N GLN A 505 11.81 -11.22 14.95
CA GLN A 505 11.95 -12.65 15.24
C GLN A 505 13.40 -13.10 15.00
N LEU A 506 13.86 -14.02 15.85
CA LEU A 506 15.06 -14.81 15.66
C LEU A 506 14.63 -16.28 15.68
N VAL A 507 14.73 -16.96 14.56
CA VAL A 507 14.28 -18.35 14.40
C VAL A 507 15.32 -19.18 13.66
N ALA A 508 15.40 -20.47 13.96
CA ALA A 508 16.23 -21.41 13.24
C ALA A 508 15.39 -22.59 12.74
N GLY A 509 15.57 -22.94 11.48
CA GLY A 509 14.96 -24.13 10.87
C GLY A 509 15.96 -25.23 10.64
N HIS A 510 15.51 -26.46 10.79
CA HIS A 510 16.24 -27.69 10.55
C HIS A 510 15.55 -28.53 9.47
N SER A 511 16.35 -29.12 8.59
CA SER A 511 15.93 -30.14 7.64
C SER A 511 17.02 -31.19 7.49
N ASN A 512 16.84 -32.13 6.56
CA ASN A 512 17.91 -33.04 6.14
C ASN A 512 19.14 -32.33 5.53
N GLU A 513 19.03 -31.05 5.16
CA GLU A 513 20.15 -30.24 4.68
C GLU A 513 20.83 -29.40 5.76
N GLY A 514 20.38 -29.48 7.02
CA GLY A 514 21.01 -28.87 8.19
C GLY A 514 20.23 -27.70 8.81
N TRP A 515 20.94 -26.91 9.63
CA TRP A 515 20.38 -25.78 10.36
C TRP A 515 20.59 -24.44 9.63
N TYR A 516 19.53 -23.63 9.58
CA TYR A 516 19.55 -22.31 8.96
C TYR A 516 18.88 -21.27 9.88
N PRO A 517 19.64 -20.28 10.39
CA PRO A 517 19.09 -19.19 11.20
C PRO A 517 18.53 -18.05 10.33
N TYR A 518 17.52 -17.37 10.86
CA TYR A 518 16.86 -16.22 10.26
C TYR A 518 16.57 -15.14 11.32
N ILE A 519 16.78 -13.88 10.96
CA ILE A 519 16.28 -12.72 11.69
C ILE A 519 15.39 -11.92 10.76
N SER A 520 14.18 -11.52 11.20
CA SER A 520 13.32 -10.64 10.40
C SER A 520 12.47 -9.70 11.25
N MET A 521 12.15 -8.54 10.67
CA MET A 521 11.29 -7.51 11.30
C MET A 521 9.78 -7.67 11.05
N LYS A 522 9.36 -8.90 10.72
CA LYS A 522 7.95 -9.29 10.64
C LYS A 522 7.81 -10.80 10.86
N PHE A 523 6.61 -11.24 11.19
CA PHE A 523 6.22 -12.63 10.98
C PHE A 523 6.15 -12.95 9.48
N ARG A 524 6.25 -14.24 9.15
CA ARG A 524 6.32 -14.72 7.77
C ARG A 524 5.02 -14.46 7.00
N TYR A 525 3.88 -14.65 7.66
CA TYR A 525 2.52 -14.40 7.16
C TYR A 525 1.62 -13.85 8.27
#